data_AF-A0A5C7PHV8-F1
#
_entry.id   AF-A0A5C7PHV8-F1
#
_cell.length_a   1.000
_cell.length_b   1.000
_cell.length_c   1.000
_cell.angle_alpha   90.00
_cell.angle_beta   90.00
_cell.angle_gamma   90.00
#
_symmetry.space_group_name_H-M   'P 1'
#
loop_
_entity.id
_entity.type
_entity.pdbx_description
1 polymer ?
#
loop_
_entity_poly.entity_id
_entity_poly.type
_entity_poly.pdbx_seq_one_letter_code
_entity_poly.pdbx_strand_id
1 'polypeptide(L)'
;MRLILLHPEIARIDCEDCKKFAYNMKTGERFLHGKDPIPVREPPCAKDDKICRKVRPGYSDLSEENMRIVADIEFFEQIGKIPDDPEFHRYRKIVSDVRRSVEAARAKDEQYDMLLAMVKSRR
;
A
#
# COMPACT_ATOMS: atom_id res chain seq x y z
N MET A 1 1.51 6.77 2.69
CA MET A 1 1.93 6.46 4.08
C MET A 1 0.79 6.35 5.08
N ARG A 2 0.05 7.44 5.33
CA ARG A 2 -1.00 7.51 6.35
C ARG A 2 -2.07 6.41 6.16
N LEU A 3 -2.34 6.03 4.91
CA LEU A 3 -3.24 4.92 4.58
C LEU A 3 -2.77 3.56 5.13
N ILE A 4 -1.48 3.22 4.98
CA ILE A 4 -0.95 1.92 5.46
C ILE A 4 -1.03 1.84 6.99
N LEU A 5 -0.81 2.96 7.68
CA LEU A 5 -0.80 3.01 9.14
C LEU A 5 -2.20 3.05 9.76
N LEU A 6 -3.13 3.79 9.16
CA LEU A 6 -4.49 3.94 9.70
C LEU A 6 -5.47 2.89 9.17
N HIS A 7 -5.25 2.42 7.93
CA HIS A 7 -6.13 1.48 7.21
C HIS A 7 -5.33 0.40 6.47
N PRO A 8 -4.54 -0.40 7.21
CA PRO A 8 -3.75 -1.49 6.62
C PRO A 8 -4.59 -2.46 5.77
N GLU A 9 -5.85 -2.67 6.16
CA GLU A 9 -6.84 -3.49 5.46
C GLU A 9 -7.17 -2.95 4.05
N ILE A 10 -7.29 -1.62 3.91
CA ILE A 10 -7.61 -0.97 2.63
C ILE A 10 -6.34 -0.80 1.78
N ALA A 11 -5.18 -0.60 2.42
CA ALA A 11 -3.92 -0.37 1.73
C ALA A 11 -3.54 -1.53 0.79
N ARG A 12 -3.86 -2.76 1.19
CA ARG A 12 -3.59 -4.01 0.46
C ARG A 12 -4.47 -4.23 -0.76
N ILE A 13 -5.61 -3.55 -0.86
CA ILE A 13 -6.55 -3.71 -1.98
C ILE A 13 -5.96 -3.08 -3.24
N ASP A 14 -5.76 -3.86 -4.31
CA ASP A 14 -5.38 -3.32 -5.61
C ASP A 14 -6.57 -2.55 -6.23
N CYS A 15 -6.32 -1.32 -6.68
CA CYS A 15 -7.33 -0.48 -7.30
C CYS A 15 -7.83 -1.07 -8.63
N GLU A 16 -6.97 -1.71 -9.43
CA GLU A 16 -7.38 -2.34 -10.69
C GLU A 16 -8.24 -3.58 -10.46
N ASP A 17 -7.99 -4.28 -9.35
CA ASP A 17 -8.77 -5.42 -8.95
C ASP A 17 -10.11 -5.02 -8.30
N CYS A 18 -10.12 -3.96 -7.50
CA CYS A 18 -11.32 -3.37 -6.90
C CYS A 18 -12.30 -2.81 -7.95
N LYS A 19 -11.81 -2.43 -9.14
CA LYS A 19 -12.70 -2.09 -10.28
C LYS A 19 -13.51 -3.30 -10.78
N LYS A 20 -13.01 -4.52 -10.55
CA LYS A 20 -13.59 -5.76 -11.07
C LYS A 20 -14.39 -6.50 -10.00
N PHE A 21 -13.95 -6.47 -8.74
CA PHE A 21 -14.51 -7.29 -7.66
C PHE A 21 -14.87 -6.50 -6.40
N ALA A 22 -15.85 -7.02 -5.65
CA ALA A 22 -16.34 -6.43 -4.41
C ALA A 22 -15.41 -6.76 -3.24
N TYR A 23 -15.18 -5.77 -2.37
CA TYR A 23 -14.32 -5.89 -1.19
C TYR A 23 -15.00 -5.46 0.09
N ASN A 24 -14.68 -6.14 1.19
CA ASN A 24 -15.00 -5.70 2.55
C ASN A 24 -13.96 -4.67 3.00
N MET A 25 -14.35 -3.40 3.03
CA MET A 25 -13.46 -2.28 3.38
C MET A 25 -12.98 -2.29 4.85
N LYS A 26 -13.53 -3.14 5.71
CA LYS A 26 -13.06 -3.31 7.11
C LYS A 26 -12.02 -4.41 7.27
N THR A 27 -12.00 -5.40 6.37
CA THR A 27 -11.07 -6.55 6.46
C THR A 27 -10.06 -6.58 5.33
N GLY A 28 -10.32 -5.88 4.22
CA GLY A 28 -9.50 -5.90 3.01
C GLY A 28 -9.74 -7.11 2.12
N GLU A 29 -10.69 -7.98 2.47
CA GLU A 29 -10.95 -9.24 1.77
C GLU A 29 -12.01 -9.09 0.69
N ARG A 30 -11.93 -9.90 -0.37
CA ARG A 30 -12.97 -9.98 -1.39
C ARG A 30 -14.25 -10.58 -0.81
N PHE A 31 -15.39 -10.03 -1.18
CA PHE A 31 -16.65 -10.74 -0.98
C PHE A 31 -16.73 -11.91 -1.95
N LEU A 32 -17.15 -13.07 -1.43
CA LEU A 32 -17.25 -14.31 -2.19
C LEU A 32 -18.70 -14.79 -2.24
N HIS A 33 -19.10 -15.34 -3.38
CA HIS A 33 -20.28 -16.18 -3.51
C HIS A 33 -19.82 -17.64 -3.64
N GLY A 34 -19.86 -18.38 -2.53
CA GLY A 34 -19.18 -19.67 -2.46
C GLY A 34 -17.66 -19.47 -2.49
N LYS A 35 -17.00 -19.90 -3.57
CA LYS A 35 -15.55 -19.72 -3.78
C LYS A 35 -15.21 -18.62 -4.78
N ASP A 36 -16.21 -18.08 -5.47
CA ASP A 36 -16.00 -17.16 -6.58
C ASP A 36 -16.12 -15.70 -6.10
N PRO A 37 -15.21 -14.81 -6.54
CA PRO A 37 -15.28 -13.40 -6.18
C PRO A 37 -16.49 -12.73 -6.83
N ILE A 38 -17.19 -11.89 -6.06
CA ILE A 38 -18.37 -11.19 -6.54
C ILE A 38 -17.93 -10.02 -7.43
N PRO A 39 -18.32 -9.96 -8.71
CA PRO A 39 -17.95 -8.85 -9.58
C PRO A 39 -18.73 -7.58 -9.24
N VAL A 40 -18.13 -6.42 -9.50
CA VAL A 40 -18.79 -5.11 -9.40
C VAL A 40 -18.83 -4.41 -10.75
N ARG A 41 -19.83 -3.57 -10.94
CA ARG A 41 -19.92 -2.70 -12.13
C ARG A 41 -18.95 -1.53 -12.05
N GLU A 42 -18.77 -0.97 -10.85
CA GLU A 42 -17.89 0.14 -10.54
C GLU A 42 -17.37 0.01 -9.10
N PRO A 43 -16.16 0.49 -8.79
CA PRO A 43 -15.64 0.49 -7.42
C PRO A 43 -16.39 1.50 -6.54
N PRO A 44 -16.35 1.36 -5.19
CA PRO A 44 -17.03 2.26 -4.26
C PRO A 44 -16.64 3.74 -4.45
N CYS A 45 -15.39 4.01 -4.82
CA CYS A 45 -14.88 5.37 -5.05
C CYS A 45 -15.17 5.95 -6.44
N ALA A 46 -15.91 5.25 -7.30
CA ALA A 46 -16.28 5.78 -8.61
C ALA A 46 -17.16 7.04 -8.48
N LYS A 47 -18.08 7.03 -7.51
CA LYS A 47 -19.09 8.09 -7.31
C LYS A 47 -18.75 9.07 -6.19
N ASP A 48 -18.04 8.63 -5.17
CA ASP A 48 -17.63 9.47 -4.04
C ASP A 48 -16.25 9.02 -3.55
N ASP A 49 -15.28 9.92 -3.69
CA ASP A 49 -13.88 9.72 -3.34
C ASP A 49 -13.64 9.67 -1.82
N LYS A 50 -14.61 10.08 -1.00
CA LYS A 50 -14.57 9.97 0.47
C LYS A 50 -14.90 8.57 0.97
N ILE A 51 -15.54 7.73 0.15
CA ILE A 51 -15.95 6.37 0.55
C ILE A 51 -14.74 5.44 0.65
N CYS A 52 -13.76 5.60 -0.24
CA CYS A 52 -12.53 4.82 -0.19
C CYS A 52 -11.44 5.63 0.48
N ARG A 53 -10.88 5.13 1.58
CA ARG A 53 -9.77 5.81 2.26
C ARG A 53 -8.50 5.87 1.41
N LYS A 54 -8.37 4.98 0.40
CA LYS A 54 -7.32 5.00 -0.63
C LYS A 54 -7.55 6.06 -1.71
N VAL A 55 -8.74 6.69 -1.72
CA VAL A 55 -9.21 7.66 -2.72
C VAL A 55 -9.32 6.99 -4.11
N ARG A 56 -9.75 7.70 -5.17
CA ARG A 56 -9.91 7.15 -6.54
C ARG A 56 -8.62 6.44 -7.02
N PRO A 57 -8.70 5.43 -7.90
CA PRO A 57 -7.54 4.95 -8.66
C PRO A 57 -6.85 6.14 -9.33
N GLY A 58 -5.56 6.36 -9.04
CA GLY A 58 -4.80 7.54 -9.49
C GLY A 58 -4.67 8.70 -8.49
N TYR A 59 -5.23 8.60 -7.28
CA TYR A 59 -5.05 9.57 -6.17
C TYR A 59 -4.19 9.00 -5.02
N SER A 60 -3.63 7.79 -5.20
CA SER A 60 -2.65 7.18 -4.30
C SER A 60 -1.28 7.85 -4.35
N ASP A 61 -1.11 8.78 -5.27
CA ASP A 61 0.17 9.38 -5.56
C ASP A 61 0.41 10.45 -4.52
N LEU A 62 1.64 10.48 -4.02
CA LEU A 62 2.14 11.62 -3.26
C LEU A 62 1.74 12.90 -4.01
N SER A 63 1.36 13.98 -3.31
CA SER A 63 1.22 15.28 -3.98
C SER A 63 2.49 15.57 -4.78
N GLU A 64 2.43 16.38 -5.84
CA GLU A 64 3.63 16.72 -6.63
C GLU A 64 4.79 17.18 -5.74
N GLU A 65 4.49 17.96 -4.70
CA GLU A 65 5.44 18.37 -3.67
C GLU A 65 6.05 17.18 -2.92
N ASN A 66 5.24 16.25 -2.44
CA ASN A 66 5.73 15.06 -1.75
C ASN A 66 6.48 14.10 -2.68
N MET A 67 6.13 14.02 -3.97
CA MET A 67 6.91 13.27 -4.97
C MET A 67 8.30 13.87 -5.13
N ARG A 68 8.40 15.20 -5.23
CA ARG A 68 9.69 15.90 -5.30
C ARG A 68 10.54 15.65 -4.05
N ILE A 69 9.94 15.73 -2.86
CA ILE A 69 10.63 15.43 -1.60
C ILE A 69 11.22 14.01 -1.61
N VAL A 70 10.46 13.01 -2.05
CA VAL A 70 10.97 11.63 -2.15
C VAL A 70 12.08 11.51 -3.19
N ALA A 71 11.93 12.13 -4.36
CA ALA A 71 12.94 12.12 -5.41
C ALA A 71 14.24 12.81 -4.96
N ASP A 72 14.16 13.92 -4.23
CA ASP A 72 15.31 14.63 -3.68
C ASP A 72 16.03 13.77 -2.64
N ILE A 73 15.28 13.10 -1.75
CA ILE A 73 15.86 12.17 -0.78
C ILE A 73 16.61 11.04 -1.49
N GLU A 74 16.01 10.43 -2.51
CA GLU A 74 16.63 9.36 -3.30
C GLU A 74 17.90 9.84 -4.01
N PHE A 75 17.85 11.02 -4.61
CA PHE A 75 19.00 11.63 -5.26
C PHE A 75 20.16 11.84 -4.28
N PHE A 76 19.91 12.46 -3.13
CA PHE A 76 20.94 12.72 -2.12
C PHE A 76 21.51 11.43 -1.49
N GLU A 77 20.67 10.41 -1.30
CA GLU A 77 21.11 9.08 -0.86
C GLU A 77 22.02 8.40 -1.90
N GLN A 78 21.66 8.48 -3.19
CA GLN A 78 22.45 7.90 -4.28
C GLN A 78 23.82 8.54 -4.43
N ILE A 79 23.92 9.87 -4.29
CA ILE A 79 25.21 10.57 -4.40
C ILE A 79 26.01 10.59 -3.08
N GLY A 80 25.45 10.05 -1.99
CA GLY A 80 26.08 9.99 -0.68
C GLY A 80 26.32 11.35 -0.02
N LYS A 81 25.60 12.40 -0.43
CA LYS A 81 25.73 13.76 0.11
C LYS A 81 24.42 14.18 0.77
N ILE A 82 24.30 13.91 2.07
CA ILE A 82 23.11 14.27 2.82
C ILE A 82 23.21 15.74 3.25
N PRO A 83 22.24 16.61 2.88
CA PRO A 83 22.18 17.98 3.38
C PRO A 83 22.07 18.01 4.90
N ASP A 84 22.77 18.94 5.55
CA ASP A 84 22.62 19.24 6.98
C ASP A 84 21.45 20.21 7.19
N ASP A 85 20.26 19.76 6.80
CA ASP A 85 19.02 20.51 6.92
C ASP A 85 18.04 19.75 7.85
N PRO A 86 17.55 20.37 8.94
CA PRO A 86 16.65 19.71 9.89
C PRO A 86 15.35 19.21 9.26
N GLU A 87 14.83 19.91 8.25
CA GLU A 87 13.60 19.56 7.58
C GLU A 87 13.81 18.33 6.67
N PHE A 88 14.90 18.32 5.90
CA PHE A 88 15.36 17.18 5.11
C PHE A 88 15.54 15.93 5.98
N HIS A 89 16.18 16.05 7.15
CA HIS A 89 16.34 14.93 8.08
C HIS A 89 15.01 14.38 8.58
N ARG A 90 14.03 15.26 8.81
CA ARG A 90 12.67 14.86 9.21
C ARG A 90 11.99 14.06 8.11
N TYR A 91 12.01 14.55 6.87
CA TYR A 91 11.40 13.85 5.73
C TYR A 91 12.10 12.53 5.43
N ARG A 92 13.44 12.52 5.45
CA ARG A 92 14.23 11.30 5.26
C ARG A 92 13.89 10.23 6.29
N LYS A 93 13.73 10.61 7.57
CA LYS A 93 13.31 9.68 8.62
C LYS A 93 11.93 9.10 8.34
N ILE A 94 10.96 9.94 7.97
CA ILE A 94 9.60 9.53 7.62
C ILE A 94 9.62 8.51 6.46
N VAL A 95 10.36 8.78 5.39
CA VAL A 95 10.51 7.87 4.24
C VAL A 95 11.17 6.56 4.65
N SER A 96 12.22 6.61 5.47
CA SER A 96 12.94 5.43 5.98
C SER A 96 12.05 4.53 6.85
N ASP A 97 11.27 5.12 7.77
CA ASP A 97 10.33 4.37 8.63
C ASP A 97 9.31 3.58 7.81
N VAL A 98 8.95 4.10 6.64
CA VAL A 98 7.94 3.50 5.77
C VAL A 98 8.52 2.42 4.91
N ARG A 99 9.70 2.66 4.32
CA ARG A 99 10.44 1.62 3.61
C ARG A 99 10.62 0.40 4.52
N ARG A 100 11.06 0.61 5.77
CA ARG A 100 11.16 -0.45 6.79
C ARG A 100 9.82 -1.13 7.09
N SER A 101 8.74 -0.37 7.22
CA SER A 101 7.41 -0.95 7.47
C SER A 101 6.91 -1.80 6.31
N VAL A 102 7.19 -1.39 5.07
CA VAL A 102 6.84 -2.13 3.84
C VAL A 102 7.69 -3.39 3.71
N GLU A 103 8.99 -3.30 3.95
CA GLU A 103 9.90 -4.46 3.96
C GLU A 103 9.49 -5.48 5.02
N ALA A 104 9.17 -5.02 6.23
CA ALA A 104 8.69 -5.90 7.31
C ALA A 104 7.35 -6.57 6.97
N ALA A 105 6.47 -5.89 6.22
CA ALA A 105 5.23 -6.50 5.74
C ALA A 105 5.51 -7.58 4.67
N ARG A 106 6.36 -7.29 3.69
CA ARG A 106 6.77 -8.26 2.65
C ARG A 106 7.44 -9.50 3.23
N ALA A 107 8.35 -9.32 4.17
CA ALA A 107 9.03 -10.43 4.82
C ALA A 107 8.05 -11.38 5.55
N LYS A 108 6.98 -10.83 6.15
CA LYS A 108 5.92 -11.65 6.78
C LYS A 108 5.11 -12.42 5.76
N ASP A 109 4.80 -11.80 4.62
CA ASP A 109 4.04 -12.44 3.55
C ASP A 109 4.86 -13.59 2.92
N GLU A 110 6.15 -13.36 2.64
CA GLU A 110 7.07 -14.40 2.15
C GLU A 110 7.21 -15.58 3.14
N GLN A 111 7.30 -15.28 4.45
CA GLN A 111 7.32 -16.32 5.49
C GLN A 111 6.01 -17.13 5.51
N TYR A 112 4.87 -16.47 5.35
CA TYR A 112 3.57 -17.12 5.33
C TYR A 112 3.41 -18.02 4.09
N ASP A 113 3.83 -17.55 2.92
CA ASP A 113 3.82 -18.32 1.67
C ASP A 113 4.74 -19.54 1.75
N MET A 114 5.93 -19.38 2.33
CA MET A 114 6.85 -20.49 2.57
C MET A 114 6.24 -21.54 3.52
N LEU A 115 5.59 -21.13 4.60
CA LEU A 115 4.89 -22.04 5.52
C LEU A 115 3.76 -22.79 4.83
N LEU A 116 2.95 -22.11 4.01
CA LEU A 116 1.88 -22.73 3.24
C LEU A 116 2.41 -23.75 2.22
N ALA A 117 3.54 -23.45 1.56
CA ALA A 117 4.19 -24.37 0.63
C ALA A 117 4.67 -25.65 1.34
N MET A 118 5.25 -25.52 2.55
CA MET A 118 5.70 -26.67 3.36
C MET A 118 4.55 -27.55 3.86
N VAL A 119 3.38 -26.97 4.15
CA VAL A 119 2.19 -27.73 4.56
C VAL A 119 1.60 -28.50 3.37
N LYS A 120 1.62 -27.92 2.16
CA LYS A 120 1.11 -28.56 0.94
C LYS A 120 1.99 -29.71 0.44
N SER A 121 3.31 -29.64 0.62
CA SER A 121 4.24 -30.70 0.17
C SER A 121 4.25 -31.97 1.03
N ARG A 122 3.55 -31.96 2.18
CA ARG A 122 3.42 -33.11 3.08
C ARG A 122 2.12 -33.92 2.89
N ARG A 123 1.30 -33.58 1.90
CA ARG A 123 0.14 -34.38 1.47
C ARG A 123 0.45 -35.07 0.15
#